data_AF-A0A9X6AIH5-F1
#
_entry.id   AF-A0A9X6AIH5-F1
#
_cell.length_a   1.000
_cell.length_b   1.000
_cell.length_c   1.000
_cell.angle_alpha   90.00
_cell.angle_beta   90.00
_cell.angle_gamma   90.00
#
_symmetry.space_group_name_H-M   'P 1'
#
loop_
_entity.id
_entity.type
_entity.pdbx_description
1 polymer ?
#
loop_
_entity_poly.entity_id
_entity_poly.type
_entity_poly.pdbx_seq_one_letter_code
_entity_poly.pdbx_strand_id
1 'polypeptide(L)'
;MLRQPAYRRTLLFCGLIGIPVSLVAFWFLVLLHELERLIWVDWPYRLGWSNPPWWWPLPPALVSGAVVALVVLRFPGRGGHVPAGGLQPGGASKAAVPGVVLAALASLPLGAVLGPEAPLIALGGGLALMFRDLVRVPATAANTELL
;
A
#
# COMPACT_ATOMS: atom_id res chain seq x y z
N MET A 1 34.03 -3.61 -2.54
CA MET A 1 32.59 -3.88 -2.79
C MET A 1 32.00 -3.01 -3.90
N LEU A 2 32.10 -1.67 -3.87
CA LEU A 2 31.52 -0.75 -4.88
C LEU A 2 32.05 -0.85 -6.35
N ARG A 3 33.21 -1.47 -6.57
CA ARG A 3 33.82 -1.63 -7.91
C ARG A 3 33.52 -2.97 -8.58
N GLN A 4 32.84 -3.88 -7.90
CA GLN A 4 32.52 -5.18 -8.50
C GLN A 4 31.37 -5.03 -9.52
N PRO A 5 31.50 -5.62 -10.73
CA PRO A 5 30.49 -5.50 -11.78
C PRO A 5 29.14 -6.13 -11.37
N ALA A 6 29.15 -7.15 -10.50
CA ALA A 6 27.95 -7.74 -9.93
C ALA A 6 27.17 -6.73 -9.05
N TYR A 7 27.87 -5.98 -8.20
CA TYR A 7 27.25 -4.99 -7.32
C TYR A 7 26.60 -3.83 -8.10
N ARG A 8 27.26 -3.36 -9.16
CA ARG A 8 26.70 -2.32 -10.05
C ARG A 8 25.47 -2.80 -10.80
N ARG A 9 25.44 -4.08 -11.24
CA ARG A 9 24.25 -4.67 -11.85
C ARG A 9 23.09 -4.72 -10.85
N THR A 10 23.33 -5.15 -9.62
CA THR A 10 22.29 -5.15 -8.58
C THR A 10 21.73 -3.74 -8.32
N LEU A 11 22.58 -2.73 -8.21
CA LEU A 11 22.14 -1.34 -8.06
C LEU A 11 21.29 -0.86 -9.24
N LEU A 12 21.70 -1.19 -10.47
CA LEU A 12 20.93 -0.86 -11.66
C LEU A 12 19.55 -1.53 -11.65
N PHE A 13 19.48 -2.82 -11.30
CA PHE A 13 18.20 -3.54 -11.19
C PHE A 13 17.31 -2.97 -10.08
N CYS A 14 17.86 -2.66 -8.91
CA CYS A 14 17.11 -2.02 -7.83
C CYS A 14 16.55 -0.65 -8.27
N GLY A 15 17.36 0.17 -8.95
CA GLY A 15 16.90 1.45 -9.50
C GLY A 15 15.80 1.26 -10.55
N LEU A 16 15.97 0.30 -11.45
CA LEU A 16 15.00 0.03 -12.53
C LEU A 16 13.66 -0.48 -12.00
N ILE A 17 13.67 -1.29 -10.93
CA ILE A 17 12.47 -1.76 -10.23
C ILE A 17 11.86 -0.65 -9.39
N GLY A 18 12.67 0.25 -8.84
CA GLY A 18 12.20 1.38 -8.04
C GLY A 18 11.29 2.34 -8.82
N ILE A 19 11.57 2.56 -10.10
CA ILE A 19 10.79 3.48 -10.97
C ILE A 19 9.31 3.07 -11.11
N PRO A 20 8.96 1.84 -11.54
CA PRO A 20 7.56 1.45 -11.63
C PRO A 20 6.90 1.36 -10.24
N VAL A 21 7.64 0.94 -9.21
CA VAL A 21 7.10 0.86 -7.85
C VAL A 21 6.73 2.24 -7.31
N SER A 22 7.59 3.25 -7.49
CA SER A 22 7.32 4.62 -7.06
C SER A 22 6.17 5.25 -7.84
N LEU A 23 6.06 4.95 -9.14
CA LEU A 23 4.94 5.41 -9.97
C LEU A 23 3.60 4.84 -9.48
N VAL A 24 3.54 3.56 -9.14
CA VAL A 24 2.31 2.94 -8.59
C VAL A 24 1.98 3.51 -7.22
N ALA A 25 2.98 3.70 -6.35
CA ALA A 25 2.80 4.35 -5.05
C ALA A 25 2.28 5.79 -5.17
N PHE A 26 2.79 6.56 -6.13
CA PHE A 26 2.32 7.91 -6.42
C PHE A 26 0.86 7.92 -6.86
N TRP A 27 0.49 7.08 -7.82
CA TRP A 27 -0.90 7.00 -8.29
C TRP A 27 -1.86 6.51 -7.20
N PHE A 28 -1.40 5.63 -6.31
CA PHE A 28 -2.17 5.21 -5.15
C PHE A 28 -2.46 6.39 -4.22
N LEU A 29 -1.48 7.26 -3.95
CA LEU A 29 -1.68 8.48 -3.16
C LEU A 29 -2.62 9.48 -3.85
N VAL A 30 -2.46 9.67 -5.16
CA VAL A 30 -3.37 10.53 -5.94
C VAL A 30 -4.81 10.02 -5.86
N LEU A 31 -5.01 8.70 -5.98
CA LEU A 31 -6.33 8.09 -5.86
C LEU A 31 -6.93 8.32 -4.48
N LEU A 32 -6.16 8.13 -3.40
CA LEU A 32 -6.62 8.42 -2.04
C LEU A 32 -7.04 9.88 -1.87
N HIS A 33 -6.23 10.81 -2.37
CA HIS A 33 -6.50 12.24 -2.32
C HIS A 33 -7.77 12.64 -3.08
N GLU A 34 -7.97 12.08 -4.28
CA GLU A 34 -9.18 12.35 -5.06
C GLU A 34 -10.42 11.72 -4.42
N LEU A 35 -10.34 10.52 -3.84
CA LEU A 35 -11.45 9.93 -3.09
C LEU A 35 -11.80 10.79 -1.87
N GLU A 36 -10.81 11.27 -1.13
CA GLU A 36 -11.02 12.13 0.03
C GLU A 36 -11.74 13.42 -0.40
N ARG A 37 -11.26 14.10 -1.44
CA ARG A 37 -11.93 15.30 -1.97
C ARG A 37 -13.36 14.99 -2.41
N LEU A 38 -13.57 13.88 -3.11
CA LEU A 38 -14.89 13.49 -3.59
C LEU A 38 -15.87 13.33 -2.42
N ILE A 39 -15.46 12.61 -1.37
CA ILE A 39 -16.31 12.27 -0.22
C ILE A 39 -16.57 13.48 0.69
N TRP A 40 -15.55 14.29 0.93
CA TRP A 40 -15.60 15.37 1.93
C TRP A 40 -15.93 16.75 1.35
N VAL A 41 -15.72 16.98 0.05
CA VAL A 41 -15.92 18.28 -0.59
C VAL A 41 -17.00 18.20 -1.67
N ASP A 42 -16.80 17.36 -2.69
CA ASP A 42 -17.68 17.36 -3.85
C ASP A 42 -19.07 16.83 -3.52
N TRP A 43 -19.16 15.78 -2.71
CA TRP A 43 -20.45 15.16 -2.41
C TRP A 43 -21.36 16.06 -1.55
N PRO A 44 -20.90 16.67 -0.44
CA PRO A 44 -21.67 17.66 0.31
C PRO A 44 -22.11 18.83 -0.57
N TYR A 45 -21.21 19.32 -1.43
CA TYR A 45 -21.50 20.44 -2.32
C TYR A 45 -22.59 20.08 -3.36
N ARG A 46 -22.50 18.88 -3.97
CA ARG A 46 -23.51 18.38 -4.93
C ARG A 46 -24.86 18.08 -4.27
N LEU A 47 -24.88 17.78 -2.98
CA LEU A 47 -26.09 17.63 -2.17
C LEU A 47 -26.72 18.99 -1.78
N GLY A 48 -26.08 20.10 -2.17
CA GLY A 48 -26.59 21.45 -1.95
C GLY A 48 -26.20 22.05 -0.60
N TRP A 49 -25.23 21.45 0.10
CA TRP A 49 -24.76 21.98 1.38
C TRP A 49 -23.50 22.83 1.18
N SER A 50 -23.54 24.06 1.72
CA SER A 50 -22.40 24.98 1.69
C SER A 50 -21.31 24.60 2.70
N ASN A 51 -21.67 23.85 3.73
CA ASN A 51 -20.75 23.23 4.69
C ASN A 51 -21.20 21.79 4.96
N PRO A 52 -20.28 20.83 5.09
CA PRO A 52 -20.62 19.47 5.43
C PRO A 52 -21.32 19.43 6.80
N PRO A 53 -22.48 18.76 6.92
CA PRO A 53 -23.20 18.66 8.18
C PRO A 53 -22.39 17.87 9.21
N TRP A 54 -22.62 18.16 10.49
CA TRP A 54 -21.88 17.56 11.61
C TRP A 54 -21.93 16.02 11.68
N TRP A 55 -22.97 15.41 11.10
CA TRP A 55 -23.16 13.96 11.03
C TRP A 55 -22.55 13.32 9.77
N TRP A 56 -22.03 14.12 8.82
CA TRP A 56 -21.45 13.64 7.57
C TRP A 56 -20.32 12.61 7.73
N PRO A 57 -19.50 12.63 8.78
CA PRO A 57 -18.52 11.57 9.02
C PRO A 57 -19.10 10.18 9.32
N LEU A 58 -20.35 10.09 9.79
CA LEU A 58 -20.91 8.83 10.29
C LEU A 58 -21.17 7.79 9.18
N PRO A 59 -21.84 8.12 8.06
CA PRO A 59 -22.03 7.15 6.97
C PRO A 59 -20.73 6.65 6.34
N PRO A 60 -19.76 7.53 5.96
CA PRO A 60 -18.45 7.12 5.47
C PRO A 60 -17.71 6.17 6.42
N ALA A 61 -17.71 6.46 7.73
CA ALA A 61 -17.06 5.63 8.73
C ALA A 61 -17.71 4.24 8.86
N LEU A 62 -19.04 4.16 8.75
CA LEU A 62 -19.76 2.88 8.82
C LEU A 62 -19.46 2.02 7.58
N VAL A 63 -19.47 2.63 6.39
CA VAL A 63 -19.09 1.96 5.14
C VAL A 63 -17.64 1.48 5.20
N SER A 64 -16.73 2.33 5.68
CA SER A 64 -15.33 1.99 5.92
C SER A 64 -15.19 0.76 6.80
N GLY A 65 -15.81 0.78 7.99
CA GLY A 65 -15.78 -0.34 8.93
C GLY A 65 -16.31 -1.64 8.32
N ALA A 66 -17.43 -1.58 7.57
CA ALA A 66 -18.00 -2.75 6.91
C ALA A 66 -17.09 -3.32 5.82
N VAL A 67 -16.53 -2.46 4.95
CA VAL A 67 -15.64 -2.89 3.86
C VAL A 67 -14.32 -3.42 4.42
N VAL A 68 -13.73 -2.74 5.40
CA VAL A 68 -12.51 -3.21 6.07
C VAL A 68 -12.76 -4.54 6.77
N ALA A 69 -13.88 -4.72 7.47
CA ALA A 69 -14.23 -5.99 8.07
C ALA A 69 -14.33 -7.12 7.02
N LEU A 70 -14.97 -6.85 5.87
CA LEU A 70 -15.03 -7.81 4.77
C LEU A 70 -13.64 -8.16 4.22
N VAL A 71 -12.76 -7.16 4.04
CA VAL A 71 -11.39 -7.39 3.59
C VAL A 71 -10.61 -8.24 4.58
N VAL A 72 -10.70 -7.93 5.88
CA VAL A 72 -10.05 -8.68 6.96
C VAL A 72 -10.55 -10.12 7.04
N LEU A 73 -11.85 -10.34 6.80
CA LEU A 73 -12.48 -11.67 6.90
C LEU A 73 -12.29 -12.53 5.64
N ARG A 74 -12.22 -11.94 4.45
CA ARG A 74 -12.23 -12.66 3.16
C ARG A 74 -10.88 -12.71 2.46
N PHE A 75 -9.96 -11.76 2.67
CA PHE A 75 -8.71 -11.69 1.91
C PHE A 75 -7.51 -12.27 2.67
N PRO A 76 -6.62 -13.00 1.96
CA PRO A 76 -5.35 -13.45 2.53
C PRO A 76 -4.50 -12.24 2.93
N GLY A 77 -3.90 -12.29 4.13
CA GLY A 77 -3.14 -11.16 4.71
C GLY A 77 -3.95 -10.22 5.61
N ARG A 78 -5.27 -10.43 5.77
CA ARG A 78 -6.14 -9.80 6.79
C ARG A 78 -6.02 -8.27 6.89
N GLY A 79 -5.76 -7.58 5.79
CA GLY A 79 -5.65 -6.11 5.74
C GLY A 79 -4.31 -5.52 6.16
N GLY A 80 -3.29 -6.34 6.50
CA GLY A 80 -1.93 -5.86 6.74
C GLY A 80 -1.25 -6.47 7.97
N HIS A 81 -0.06 -5.95 8.29
CA HIS A 81 0.74 -6.43 9.41
C HIS A 81 0.12 -5.99 10.75
N VAL A 82 0.14 -6.89 11.73
CA VAL A 82 -0.31 -6.56 13.09
C VAL A 82 0.79 -5.74 13.78
N PRO A 83 0.55 -4.47 14.16
CA PRO A 83 1.59 -3.58 14.70
C PRO A 83 2.21 -4.07 16.03
N ALA A 84 1.51 -4.96 16.75
CA ALA A 84 1.97 -5.54 18.01
C ALA A 84 3.19 -6.48 17.87
N GLY A 85 3.57 -6.86 16.64
CA GLY A 85 4.76 -7.69 16.37
C GLY A 85 6.10 -6.93 16.34
N GLY A 86 6.09 -5.59 16.42
CA GLY A 86 7.27 -4.74 16.27
C GLY A 86 7.62 -4.44 14.81
N LEU A 87 8.75 -3.74 14.57
CA LEU A 87 9.31 -3.47 13.23
C LEU A 87 9.94 -4.73 12.64
N GLN A 88 9.16 -5.80 12.52
CA GLN A 88 9.51 -6.88 11.62
C GLN A 88 9.25 -6.35 10.21
N PRO A 89 10.14 -6.54 9.23
CA PRO A 89 9.81 -6.35 7.82
C PRO A 89 8.68 -7.33 7.50
N GLY A 90 7.45 -6.92 7.82
CA GLY A 90 6.28 -7.75 7.93
C GLY A 90 6.09 -8.41 6.59
N GLY A 91 6.24 -9.74 6.57
CA GLY A 91 6.45 -10.54 5.38
C GLY A 91 5.67 -9.99 4.20
N ALA A 92 6.39 -9.32 3.29
CA ALA A 92 5.84 -8.81 2.04
C ALA A 92 5.45 -10.00 1.18
N SER A 93 4.35 -10.65 1.56
CA SER A 93 3.79 -11.75 0.80
C SER A 93 3.02 -11.10 -0.33
N LYS A 94 3.37 -11.47 -1.57
CA LYS A 94 2.66 -11.01 -2.77
C LYS A 94 1.15 -11.21 -2.67
N ALA A 95 0.73 -12.24 -1.94
CA ALA A 95 -0.68 -12.56 -1.70
C ALA A 95 -1.39 -11.56 -0.75
N ALA A 96 -0.66 -10.82 0.07
CA ALA A 96 -1.22 -9.86 1.03
C ALA A 96 -1.40 -8.45 0.43
N VAL A 97 -0.71 -8.13 -0.67
CA VAL A 97 -0.78 -6.81 -1.33
C VAL A 97 -2.21 -6.41 -1.70
N PRO A 98 -3.04 -7.26 -2.33
CA PRO A 98 -4.40 -6.88 -2.70
C PRO A 98 -5.26 -6.54 -1.48
N GLY A 99 -5.11 -7.32 -0.39
CA GLY A 99 -5.85 -7.09 0.85
C GLY A 99 -5.46 -5.77 1.52
N VAL A 100 -4.18 -5.43 1.55
CA VAL A 100 -3.69 -4.16 2.13
C VAL A 100 -4.16 -2.96 1.31
N VAL A 101 -4.07 -3.03 -0.02
CA VAL A 101 -4.51 -1.94 -0.90
C VAL A 101 -6.01 -1.70 -0.76
N LEU A 102 -6.82 -2.76 -0.75
CA LEU A 102 -8.26 -2.64 -0.57
C LEU A 102 -8.63 -2.10 0.82
N ALA A 103 -7.96 -2.58 1.88
CA ALA A 103 -8.17 -2.06 3.22
C ALA A 103 -7.80 -0.57 3.31
N ALA A 104 -6.69 -0.15 2.68
CA ALA A 104 -6.24 1.23 2.70
C ALA A 104 -7.17 2.17 1.89
N LEU A 105 -7.62 1.75 0.71
CA LEU A 105 -8.62 2.50 -0.09
C LEU A 105 -9.96 2.62 0.62
N ALA A 106 -10.34 1.61 1.41
CA ALA A 106 -11.60 1.62 2.16
C ALA A 106 -11.51 2.34 3.51
N SER A 107 -10.32 2.52 4.07
CA SER A 107 -10.15 3.13 5.41
C SER A 107 -9.72 4.59 5.35
N LEU A 108 -8.69 4.92 4.56
CA LEU A 108 -8.05 6.23 4.59
C LEU A 108 -8.96 7.36 4.09
N PRO A 109 -9.58 7.29 2.89
CA PRO A 109 -10.39 8.39 2.38
C PRO A 109 -11.69 8.59 3.17
N LEU A 110 -12.13 7.54 3.87
CA LEU A 110 -13.38 7.51 4.63
C LEU A 110 -13.20 7.95 6.10
N GLY A 111 -12.01 8.45 6.46
CA GLY A 111 -11.76 9.15 7.73
C GLY A 111 -11.09 8.30 8.82
N ALA A 112 -10.48 7.15 8.49
CA ALA A 112 -9.66 6.43 9.45
C ALA A 112 -8.39 7.23 9.78
N VAL A 113 -8.10 7.42 11.08
CA VAL A 113 -6.90 8.13 11.56
C VAL A 113 -5.68 7.22 11.47
N LEU A 114 -5.29 6.88 10.24
CA LEU A 114 -4.07 6.14 9.93
C LEU A 114 -3.28 6.87 8.85
N GLY A 115 -1.94 6.79 8.92
CA GLY A 115 -1.08 7.28 7.86
C GLY A 115 -1.00 6.29 6.69
N PRO A 116 -0.73 6.78 5.45
CA PRO A 116 -0.54 5.92 4.27
C PRO A 116 0.78 5.13 4.30
N GLU A 117 1.64 5.37 5.30
CA GLU A 117 2.97 4.76 5.43
C GLU A 117 2.95 3.23 5.40
N ALA A 118 2.09 2.60 6.22
CA ALA A 118 2.01 1.14 6.28
C ALA A 118 1.49 0.51 4.96
N PRO A 119 0.42 1.04 4.33
CA PRO A 119 0.00 0.63 2.99
C PRO A 119 1.07 0.79 1.92
N LEU A 120 1.80 1.91 1.92
CA LEU A 120 2.85 2.19 0.94
C LEU A 120 4.04 1.23 1.10
N ILE A 121 4.44 0.92 2.33
CA ILE A 121 5.50 -0.06 2.60
C ILE A 121 5.09 -1.45 2.11
N ALA A 122 3.86 -1.88 2.39
CA ALA A 122 3.35 -3.18 1.96
C ALA A 122 3.22 -3.27 0.43
N LEU A 123 2.69 -2.22 -0.22
CA LEU A 123 2.58 -2.14 -1.68
C LEU A 123 3.97 -2.10 -2.33
N GLY A 124 4.87 -1.28 -1.82
CA GLY A 124 6.23 -1.15 -2.34
C GLY A 124 7.04 -2.44 -2.21
N GLY A 125 7.03 -3.06 -1.03
CA GLY A 125 7.72 -4.33 -0.79
C GLY A 125 7.13 -5.49 -1.59
N GLY A 126 5.80 -5.55 -1.70
CA GLY A 126 5.11 -6.57 -2.47
C GLY A 126 5.35 -6.47 -3.98
N LEU A 127 5.27 -5.26 -4.54
CA LEU A 127 5.58 -5.01 -5.95
C LEU A 127 7.04 -5.28 -6.27
N ALA A 128 7.98 -4.87 -5.39
CA ALA A 128 9.39 -5.17 -5.58
C ALA A 128 9.65 -6.69 -5.66
N LEU A 129 8.94 -7.50 -4.86
CA LEU A 129 9.04 -8.96 -4.91
C LEU A 129 8.35 -9.58 -6.13
N MET A 130 7.30 -8.95 -6.70
CA MET A 130 6.71 -9.36 -7.97
C MET A 130 7.66 -9.06 -9.14
N PHE A 131 8.20 -7.84 -9.21
CA PHE A 131 9.13 -7.43 -10.26
C PHE A 131 10.44 -8.19 -10.20
N ARG A 132 10.98 -8.48 -9.00
CA ARG A 132 12.18 -9.32 -8.84
C ARG A 132 12.00 -10.70 -9.49
N ASP A 133 10.88 -11.34 -9.22
CA ASP A 133 10.60 -12.69 -9.74
C ASP A 133 10.32 -12.66 -11.25
N LEU A 134 9.70 -11.59 -11.76
CA LEU A 134 9.47 -11.41 -13.19
C LEU A 134 10.78 -11.18 -13.97
N VAL A 135 11.72 -10.46 -13.38
CA VAL A 135 13.04 -10.17 -13.98
C VAL A 135 14.02 -11.35 -13.82
N ARG A 136 13.64 -12.42 -13.09
CA ARG A 136 14.52 -13.57 -12.76
C ARG A 136 15.92 -13.10 -12.37
N VAL A 137 16.01 -12.13 -11.45
CA VAL A 137 17.31 -11.65 -10.97
C VAL A 137 18.09 -12.89 -10.49
N PRO A 138 19.21 -13.27 -11.15
CA PRO A 138 19.90 -14.50 -10.83
C PRO A 138 20.37 -14.41 -9.39
N ALA A 139 19.92 -15.34 -8.55
CA ALA A 139 20.44 -15.53 -7.22
C ALA A 139 21.93 -15.82 -7.36
N THR A 140 22.76 -14.80 -7.15
CA THR A 140 24.21 -14.98 -7.18
C THR A 140 24.57 -15.77 -5.92
N ALA A 141 25.44 -16.79 -6.05
CA ALA A 141 25.81 -17.73 -4.98
C ALA A 141 26.20 -17.07 -3.64
N ALA A 142 26.57 -15.78 -3.65
CA ALA A 142 26.79 -14.97 -2.44
C ALA A 142 25.55 -14.80 -1.53
N ASN A 143 24.33 -15.05 -2.01
CA ASN A 143 23.11 -15.00 -1.19
C ASN A 143 22.78 -16.32 -0.48
N THR A 144 23.44 -17.42 -0.84
CA THR A 144 23.20 -18.75 -0.24
C THR A 144 24.07 -18.99 1.01
N GLU A 145 25.16 -18.22 1.18
CA GLU A 145 26.07 -18.34 2.34
C GLU A 145 25.63 -17.51 3.56
N LEU A 146 24.52 -16.77 3.47
CA LEU A 146 23.99 -15.92 4.54
C LEU A 146 22.60 -16.37 5.06
N LEU A 147 22.13 -17.54 4.62
CA LEU A 147 21.00 -18.28 5.19
C LEU A 147 21.54 -19.49 5.97
#